data_AF-A0A7X1GRP6-F1
#
_entry.id   AF-A0A7X1GRP6-F1
#
_cell.length_a   1.000
_cell.length_b   1.000
_cell.length_c   1.000
_cell.angle_alpha   90.00
_cell.angle_beta   90.00
_cell.angle_gamma   90.00
#
_symmetry.space_group_name_H-M   'P 1'
#
loop_
_entity.id
_entity.type
_entity.pdbx_description
1 polymer ?
#
loop_
_entity_poly.entity_id
_entity_poly.type
_entity_poly.pdbx_seq_one_letter_code
_entity_poly.pdbx_strand_id
1 'polypeptide(L)'
;MNPFFDPSQLNKLNEPHKPVKPLTPSQKEKIMSRLFWDTEVNPIDAESLIEAHLQSLEDIQSQQFFRKLLTSCDWYTLLKLIPAEKLTAILDDNIIKSIFPQDLKMKYKYARDILYR
;
A
#
# COMPACT_ATOMS: atom_id res chain seq x y z
N MET A 1 42.19 -17.07 0.82
CA MET A 1 42.02 -15.59 0.78
C MET A 1 41.03 -15.30 -0.34
N ASN A 2 39.84 -14.80 0.00
CA ASN A 2 38.73 -14.63 -0.94
C ASN A 2 38.69 -13.14 -1.36
N PRO A 3 38.89 -12.78 -2.64
CA PRO A 3 39.12 -11.40 -3.06
C PRO A 3 37.84 -10.56 -3.24
N PHE A 4 36.67 -11.05 -2.81
CA PHE A 4 35.37 -10.45 -3.12
C PHE A 4 34.69 -9.72 -1.95
N PHE A 5 35.27 -9.70 -0.76
CA PHE A 5 34.68 -8.99 0.38
C PHE A 5 35.42 -7.68 0.62
N ASP A 6 34.94 -6.63 -0.02
CA ASP A 6 35.34 -5.25 0.26
C ASP A 6 34.57 -4.74 1.50
N PRO A 7 35.24 -4.53 2.65
CA PRO A 7 34.59 -4.09 3.87
C PRO A 7 33.98 -2.67 3.76
N SER A 8 34.29 -1.91 2.71
CA SER A 8 33.72 -0.57 2.48
C SER A 8 32.25 -0.59 2.04
N GLN A 9 31.71 -1.73 1.60
CA GLN A 9 30.28 -1.86 1.25
C GLN A 9 29.35 -2.01 2.46
N LEU A 10 29.89 -2.29 3.66
CA LEU A 10 29.10 -2.42 4.90
C LEU A 10 28.54 -1.07 5.41
N ASN A 11 29.07 0.06 4.94
CA ASN A 11 28.61 1.40 5.35
C ASN A 11 27.44 1.96 4.53
N LYS A 12 26.94 1.24 3.51
CA LYS A 12 25.78 1.70 2.70
C LYS A 12 24.42 1.28 3.25
N LEU A 13 24.36 0.50 4.34
CA LEU A 13 23.11 0.10 4.99
C LEU A 13 22.66 1.02 6.15
N ASN A 14 23.43 2.08 6.44
CA ASN A 14 23.12 3.06 7.50
C ASN A 14 22.61 4.40 6.94
N GLU A 15 21.98 4.43 5.76
CA GLU A 15 21.19 5.62 5.43
C GLU A 15 19.94 5.61 6.32
N PRO A 16 19.66 6.69 7.09
CA PRO A 16 18.40 6.80 7.79
C PRO A 16 17.30 6.64 6.76
N HIS A 17 16.39 5.68 6.98
CA HIS A 17 15.19 5.51 6.16
C HIS A 17 14.59 6.90 5.93
N LYS A 18 14.71 7.40 4.69
CA LYS A 18 14.23 8.73 4.31
C LYS A 18 12.81 8.86 4.89
N PRO A 19 12.47 9.95 5.60
CA PRO A 19 11.11 10.15 6.05
C PRO A 19 10.25 10.05 4.80
N VAL A 20 9.37 9.07 4.78
CA VAL A 20 8.51 8.80 3.65
C VAL A 20 7.58 10.01 3.58
N LYS A 21 7.92 11.01 2.74
CA LYS A 21 7.12 12.22 2.61
C LYS A 21 5.68 11.79 2.31
N PRO A 22 4.69 12.23 3.11
CA PRO A 22 3.28 12.00 2.81
C PRO A 22 2.98 12.51 1.39
N LEU A 23 2.22 11.74 0.62
CA LEU A 23 1.79 12.19 -0.70
C LEU A 23 0.88 13.41 -0.53
N THR A 24 1.10 14.44 -1.35
CA THR A 24 0.18 15.58 -1.38
C THR A 24 -1.17 15.15 -1.96
N PRO A 25 -2.29 15.83 -1.62
CA PRO A 25 -3.61 15.48 -2.15
C PRO A 25 -3.63 15.31 -3.68
N SER A 26 -2.98 16.23 -4.41
CA SER A 26 -2.88 16.15 -5.88
C SER A 26 -2.08 14.94 -6.40
N GLN A 27 -1.15 14.39 -5.62
CA GLN A 27 -0.46 13.16 -5.99
C GLN A 27 -1.32 11.92 -5.72
N LYS A 28 -2.09 11.93 -4.62
CA LYS A 28 -3.07 10.87 -4.32
C LYS A 28 -4.14 10.81 -5.41
N GLU A 29 -4.66 11.96 -5.82
CA GLU A 29 -5.61 12.07 -6.94
C GLU A 29 -5.03 11.52 -8.24
N LYS A 30 -3.80 11.88 -8.62
CA LYS A 30 -3.17 11.33 -9.84
C LYS A 30 -3.05 9.80 -9.82
N ILE A 31 -2.76 9.22 -8.65
CA ILE A 31 -2.70 7.76 -8.50
C ILE A 31 -4.11 7.19 -8.63
N MET A 32 -5.09 7.74 -7.92
CA MET A 32 -6.49 7.31 -8.01
C MET A 32 -7.04 7.41 -9.44
N SER A 33 -6.88 8.55 -10.11
CA SER A 33 -7.33 8.74 -11.49
C SER A 33 -6.65 7.80 -12.48
N ARG A 34 -5.41 7.35 -12.22
CA ARG A 34 -4.74 6.34 -13.05
C ARG A 34 -5.21 4.92 -12.75
N LEU A 35 -5.55 4.62 -11.50
CA LEU A 35 -6.00 3.29 -11.07
C LEU A 35 -7.46 3.03 -11.43
N PHE A 36 -8.28 4.06 -11.33
CA PHE A 36 -9.72 4.04 -11.54
C PHE A 36 -10.13 4.85 -12.77
N TRP A 37 -9.24 5.00 -13.76
CA TRP A 37 -9.52 5.74 -15.00
C TRP A 37 -10.75 5.21 -15.75
N ASP A 38 -11.04 3.91 -15.60
CA ASP A 38 -12.15 3.19 -16.24
C ASP A 38 -13.41 3.13 -15.36
N THR A 39 -13.35 3.72 -14.16
CA THR A 39 -14.47 3.76 -13.23
C THR A 39 -15.02 5.19 -13.24
N GLU A 40 -16.34 5.38 -13.29
CA GLU A 40 -17.00 6.71 -13.20
C GLU A 40 -16.84 7.36 -11.81
N VAL A 41 -15.72 7.11 -11.15
CA VAL A 41 -15.37 7.72 -9.87
C VAL A 41 -14.95 9.15 -10.20
N ASN A 42 -15.88 10.08 -9.97
CA ASN A 42 -15.65 11.52 -9.97
C ASN A 42 -14.35 11.86 -9.21
N PRO A 43 -13.70 13.02 -9.45
CA PRO A 43 -12.55 13.48 -8.68
C PRO A 43 -13.00 13.86 -7.26
N ILE A 44 -13.34 12.85 -6.49
CA ILE A 44 -13.62 12.89 -5.06
C ILE A 44 -12.25 12.78 -4.40
N ASP A 45 -12.08 13.54 -3.32
CA ASP A 45 -10.89 13.46 -2.49
C ASP A 45 -10.54 11.99 -2.22
N ALA A 46 -9.34 11.59 -2.64
CA ALA A 46 -8.86 10.22 -2.52
C ALA A 46 -8.97 9.73 -1.06
N GLU A 47 -8.80 10.63 -0.09
CA GLU A 47 -8.99 10.30 1.33
C GLU A 47 -10.46 10.00 1.66
N SER A 48 -11.39 10.83 1.19
CA SER A 48 -12.83 10.62 1.42
C SER A 48 -13.33 9.33 0.77
N LEU A 49 -12.83 8.98 -0.42
CA LEU A 49 -13.18 7.72 -1.09
C LEU A 49 -12.67 6.50 -0.31
N ILE A 50 -11.41 6.54 0.12
CA ILE A 50 -10.82 5.49 0.95
C ILE A 50 -11.59 5.36 2.26
N GLU A 51 -11.97 6.47 2.88
CA GLU A 51 -12.72 6.48 4.13
C GLU A 51 -14.14 5.93 3.98
N ALA A 52 -14.83 6.26 2.88
CA ALA A 52 -16.13 5.67 2.57
C ALA A 52 -16.04 4.15 2.42
N HIS A 53 -15.05 3.64 1.68
CA HIS A 53 -14.85 2.20 1.53
C HIS A 53 -14.35 1.51 2.80
N LEU A 54 -13.60 2.23 3.65
CA LEU A 54 -13.16 1.74 4.97
C LEU A 54 -14.33 1.53 5.92
N GLN A 55 -15.36 2.39 5.87
CA GLN A 55 -16.57 2.21 6.67
C GLN A 55 -17.41 1.01 6.20
N SER A 56 -17.28 0.63 4.93
CA SER A 56 -18.02 -0.48 4.31
C SER A 56 -17.10 -1.62 3.86
N LEU A 57 -16.13 -2.05 4.68
CA LEU A 57 -15.17 -3.11 4.31
C LEU A 57 -15.81 -4.48 3.99
N GLU A 58 -17.01 -4.73 4.51
CA GLU A 58 -17.76 -5.95 4.22
C GLU A 58 -18.44 -5.92 2.84
N ASP A 59 -18.61 -4.74 2.25
CA ASP A 59 -19.24 -4.61 0.94
C ASP A 59 -18.33 -5.15 -0.16
N ILE A 60 -18.94 -5.89 -1.08
CA ILE A 60 -18.25 -6.47 -2.25
C ILE A 60 -17.53 -5.39 -3.06
N GLN A 61 -18.14 -4.20 -3.20
CA GLN A 61 -17.52 -3.09 -3.92
C GLN A 61 -16.26 -2.57 -3.22
N SER A 62 -16.28 -2.41 -1.89
CA SER A 62 -15.12 -1.99 -1.10
C SER A 62 -14.02 -3.04 -1.15
N GLN A 63 -14.35 -4.33 -1.04
CA GLN A 63 -13.35 -5.39 -1.19
C GLN A 63 -12.71 -5.39 -2.57
N GLN A 64 -13.50 -5.19 -3.64
CA GLN A 64 -12.95 -5.07 -5.00
C GLN A 64 -12.08 -3.82 -5.15
N PHE A 65 -12.48 -2.69 -4.56
CA PHE A 65 -11.71 -1.45 -4.54
C PHE A 65 -10.34 -1.66 -3.90
N PHE A 66 -10.30 -2.18 -2.66
CA PHE A 66 -9.05 -2.44 -1.96
C PHE A 66 -8.21 -3.52 -2.63
N ARG A 67 -8.83 -4.56 -3.17
CA ARG A 67 -8.12 -5.58 -3.95
C ARG A 67 -7.41 -4.96 -5.16
N LYS A 68 -8.09 -4.11 -5.93
CA LYS A 68 -7.47 -3.40 -7.06
C LYS A 68 -6.35 -2.48 -6.57
N LEU A 69 -6.59 -1.75 -5.47
CA LEU A 69 -5.61 -0.84 -4.89
C LEU A 69 -4.33 -1.57 -4.47
N LEU A 70 -4.47 -2.70 -3.76
CA LEU A 70 -3.38 -3.57 -3.32
C LEU A 70 -2.72 -4.28 -4.51
N THR A 71 -3.46 -4.60 -5.56
CA THR A 71 -2.86 -5.25 -6.75
C THR A 71 -2.04 -4.26 -7.57
N SER A 72 -2.44 -2.99 -7.58
CA SER A 72 -1.84 -1.97 -8.45
C SER A 72 -0.81 -1.07 -7.76
N CYS A 73 -0.77 -1.01 -6.42
CA CYS A 73 0.15 -0.17 -5.67
C CYS A 73 0.89 -0.95 -4.59
N ASP A 74 2.22 -0.84 -4.54
CA ASP A 74 3.02 -1.40 -3.46
C ASP A 74 2.60 -0.89 -2.07
N TRP A 75 2.79 -1.72 -1.05
CA TRP A 75 2.48 -1.40 0.35
C TRP A 75 3.18 -0.13 0.86
N TYR A 76 4.37 0.20 0.35
CA TYR A 76 5.05 1.47 0.62
C TYR A 76 4.30 2.69 0.07
N THR A 77 3.68 2.57 -1.10
CA THR A 77 2.85 3.63 -1.68
C THR A 77 1.55 3.75 -0.90
N LEU A 78 0.94 2.63 -0.53
CA LEU A 78 -0.25 2.60 0.31
C LEU A 78 -0.04 3.25 1.67
N LEU A 79 1.11 3.04 2.32
CA LEU A 79 1.46 3.74 3.56
C LEU A 79 1.57 5.26 3.42
N LYS A 80 1.80 5.77 2.20
CA LYS A 80 1.78 7.21 1.93
C LYS A 80 0.38 7.74 1.61
N LEU A 81 -0.51 6.88 1.13
CA LEU A 81 -1.91 7.23 0.87
C LEU A 81 -2.77 7.13 2.12
N ILE A 82 -2.60 6.02 2.86
CA ILE A 82 -3.42 5.55 3.96
C ILE A 82 -2.51 5.42 5.20
N PRO A 83 -2.90 6.00 6.34
CA PRO A 83 -2.14 5.82 7.57
C PRO A 83 -2.09 4.34 7.97
N ALA A 84 -0.99 3.94 8.60
CA ALA A 84 -0.73 2.57 9.04
C ALA A 84 -1.92 1.92 9.78
N GLU A 85 -2.55 2.68 10.68
CA GLU A 85 -3.70 2.25 11.48
C GLU A 85 -4.91 1.84 10.66
N LYS A 86 -5.19 2.57 9.56
CA LYS A 86 -6.29 2.24 8.64
C LYS A 86 -5.86 1.12 7.68
N LEU A 87 -4.58 1.06 7.34
CA LEU A 87 -4.05 0.04 6.45
C LEU A 87 -4.12 -1.36 7.07
N THR A 88 -3.92 -1.52 8.37
CA THR A 88 -4.08 -2.82 9.05
C THR A 88 -5.51 -3.35 8.96
N ALA A 89 -6.52 -2.47 9.00
CA ALA A 89 -7.93 -2.83 8.80
C ALA A 89 -8.22 -3.30 7.36
N ILE A 90 -7.55 -2.70 6.36
CA ILE A 90 -7.64 -3.10 4.95
C ILE A 90 -6.90 -4.41 4.69
N LEU A 91 -5.80 -4.65 5.40
CA LEU A 91 -5.00 -5.88 5.32
C LEU A 91 -5.62 -7.05 6.11
N ASP A 92 -6.94 -7.11 6.15
CA ASP A 92 -7.67 -8.24 6.70
C ASP A 92 -7.42 -9.52 5.89
N ASP A 93 -7.54 -10.68 6.55
CA ASP A 93 -7.32 -11.97 5.89
C ASP A 93 -8.27 -12.20 4.72
N ASN A 94 -9.49 -11.66 4.74
CA ASN A 94 -10.44 -11.79 3.63
C ASN A 94 -9.93 -11.07 2.37
N ILE A 95 -9.44 -9.83 2.52
CA ILE A 95 -8.89 -9.05 1.41
C ILE A 95 -7.57 -9.66 0.95
N ILE A 96 -6.66 -10.01 1.86
CA ILE A 96 -5.36 -10.65 1.50
C ILE A 96 -5.58 -11.98 0.76
N LYS A 97 -6.55 -12.80 1.19
CA LYS A 97 -6.87 -14.06 0.50
C LYS A 97 -7.38 -13.83 -0.92
N SER A 98 -8.02 -12.70 -1.20
CA SER A 98 -8.56 -12.36 -2.52
C SER A 98 -7.51 -11.86 -3.52
N ILE A 99 -6.38 -11.32 -3.05
CA ILE A 99 -5.32 -10.74 -3.89
C ILE A 99 -4.64 -11.82 -4.74
N PHE A 100 -4.18 -11.51 -5.94
CA PHE A 100 -3.35 -12.43 -6.73
C PHE A 100 -2.33 -11.57 -7.51
N PRO A 101 -1.07 -11.99 -7.69
CA PRO A 101 -0.45 -13.31 -7.43
C PRO A 101 -0.03 -13.60 -5.97
N GLN A 102 0.35 -14.85 -5.69
CA GLN A 102 0.70 -15.33 -4.33
C GLN A 102 1.89 -14.59 -3.71
N ASP A 103 2.86 -14.14 -4.52
CA ASP A 103 3.96 -13.28 -4.07
C ASP A 103 3.46 -11.97 -3.48
N LEU A 104 2.42 -11.39 -4.08
CA LEU A 104 1.81 -10.16 -3.58
C LEU A 104 1.15 -10.39 -2.22
N LYS A 105 0.45 -11.53 -2.05
CA LYS A 105 -0.10 -11.91 -0.74
C LYS A 105 0.99 -11.99 0.33
N MET A 106 2.13 -12.59 0.00
CA MET A 106 3.26 -12.72 0.93
C MET A 106 3.79 -11.35 1.35
N LYS A 107 3.96 -10.43 0.40
CA LYS A 107 4.37 -9.03 0.69
C LYS A 107 3.40 -8.33 1.63
N TYR A 108 2.10 -8.47 1.40
CA TYR A 108 1.09 -7.83 2.25
C TYR A 108 0.95 -8.48 3.62
N LYS A 109 1.12 -9.80 3.73
CA LYS A 109 1.22 -10.48 5.02
C LYS A 109 2.41 -9.99 5.82
N TYR A 110 3.56 -9.82 5.17
CA TYR A 110 4.76 -9.27 5.81
C TYR A 110 4.56 -7.80 6.23
N ALA A 111 3.95 -6.98 5.37
CA ALA A 111 3.60 -5.60 5.72
C ALA A 111 2.66 -5.55 6.93
N ARG A 112 1.65 -6.42 6.98
CA ARG A 112 0.76 -6.54 8.14
C ARG A 112 1.54 -6.88 9.40
N ASP A 113 2.42 -7.88 9.36
CA ASP A 113 3.25 -8.27 10.51
C ASP A 113 4.10 -7.10 11.05
N ILE A 114 4.69 -6.30 10.15
CA ILE A 114 5.44 -5.09 10.52
C ILE A 114 4.54 -4.05 11.20
N LEU A 115 3.33 -3.83 10.67
CA LEU A 115 2.43 -2.78 11.17
C LEU A 115 1.75 -3.13 12.51
N TYR A 116 1.72 -4.42 12.87
CA TYR A 116 1.25 -4.88 14.18
C TYR A 116 2.33 -4.86 15.27
N ARG A 117 3.58 -4.54 14.90
CA ARG A 117 4.76 -4.60 15.76
C ARG A 117 5.09 -3.25 16.39
#